data_AF-A0A840GH55-F1
#
_entry.id   AF-A0A840GH55-F1
#
_cell.length_a   1.000
_cell.length_b   1.000
_cell.length_c   1.000
_cell.angle_alpha   90.00
_cell.angle_beta   90.00
_cell.angle_gamma   90.00
#
_symmetry.space_group_name_H-M   'P 1'
#
loop_
_entity.id
_entity.type
_entity.pdbx_description
1 polymer ?
#
loop_
_entity_poly.entity_id
_entity_poly.type
_entity_poly.pdbx_seq_one_letter_code
_entity_poly.pdbx_strand_id
1 'polypeptide(L)'
;MSNSIASTPSAPRLPAATPAAAAEAKRNSAGTADAATAQASARAQLNQSIMQASLEVSISVQNSPLSLLFRSAIDSLNEALAPELGADAIQNAASQDNTPAATAGRIVSLSTGFFAAFKQNHPGEDDASVLKNFMDTIRGGFEKGFKEATDILTGLQVFNGDIASNIGKTYALVQQGYADFEAAQGAAPGTPASATARAA
;
A
#
# COMPACT_ATOMS: atom_id res chain seq x y z
N MET A 1 -45.81 92.86 5.98
CA MET A 1 -45.89 91.76 4.99
C MET A 1 -47.27 91.12 5.11
N SER A 2 -48.08 91.30 4.06
CA SER A 2 -49.23 90.48 3.58
C SER A 2 -50.27 89.95 4.59
N ASN A 3 -51.47 90.56 4.72
CA ASN A 3 -52.73 90.40 3.92
C ASN A 3 -53.40 89.02 4.11
N SER A 4 -54.50 88.89 4.89
CA SER A 4 -55.95 88.86 4.50
C SER A 4 -56.28 87.69 3.53
N ILE A 5 -57.32 86.83 3.65
CA ILE A 5 -58.76 87.00 3.90
C ILE A 5 -59.42 85.60 4.14
N ALA A 6 -60.63 85.56 4.71
CA ALA A 6 -61.47 84.39 5.00
C ALA A 6 -62.24 83.77 3.80
N SER A 7 -62.73 82.52 3.93
CA SER A 7 -64.10 82.04 3.56
C SER A 7 -64.24 80.50 3.51
N THR A 8 -65.33 79.98 4.08
CA THR A 8 -65.93 78.64 3.85
C THR A 8 -66.84 78.63 2.60
N PRO A 9 -67.16 77.50 1.90
CA PRO A 9 -68.37 76.68 2.25
C PRO A 9 -68.46 75.20 1.75
N SER A 10 -69.47 74.49 2.29
CA SER A 10 -70.39 73.44 1.74
C SER A 10 -69.97 72.00 1.31
N ALA A 11 -70.84 71.05 1.70
CA ALA A 11 -70.79 69.56 1.58
C ALA A 11 -71.27 68.96 0.24
N PRO A 12 -71.16 67.63 0.02
CA PRO A 12 -72.37 66.78 0.02
C PRO A 12 -72.23 65.34 0.59
N ARG A 13 -73.39 64.65 0.67
CA ARG A 13 -73.71 63.36 1.32
C ARG A 13 -73.26 62.09 0.55
N LEU A 14 -73.21 60.99 1.32
CA LEU A 14 -72.93 59.54 1.07
C LEU A 14 -73.53 58.90 -0.21
N PRO A 15 -73.04 57.70 -0.60
CA PRO A 15 -73.90 56.51 -0.41
C PRO A 15 -73.19 55.27 0.16
N ALA A 16 -73.96 54.46 0.90
CA ALA A 16 -73.58 53.19 1.50
C ALA A 16 -73.51 52.05 0.47
N ALA A 17 -72.56 51.13 0.64
CA ALA A 17 -72.47 49.87 -0.12
C ALA A 17 -72.70 48.66 0.80
N THR A 18 -73.53 47.74 0.31
CA THR A 18 -74.06 46.52 0.95
C THR A 18 -73.03 45.37 1.08
N PRO A 19 -73.21 44.42 2.01
CA PRO A 19 -72.27 43.33 2.27
C PRO A 19 -72.65 42.08 1.46
N ALA A 20 -72.11 41.92 0.25
CA ALA A 20 -72.23 40.68 -0.53
C ALA A 20 -70.90 40.15 -1.09
N ALA A 21 -69.79 40.89 -0.94
CA ALA A 21 -68.50 40.52 -1.52
C ALA A 21 -67.55 39.73 -0.58
N ALA A 22 -67.97 39.42 0.65
CA ALA A 22 -67.09 38.82 1.66
C ALA A 22 -67.07 37.27 1.67
N ALA A 23 -67.96 36.60 0.93
CA ALA A 23 -68.13 35.14 1.02
C ALA A 23 -67.34 34.32 -0.03
N GLU A 24 -67.02 34.89 -1.20
CA GLU A 24 -66.29 34.17 -2.27
C GLU A 24 -64.76 34.27 -2.19
N ALA A 25 -64.21 35.28 -1.51
CA ALA A 25 -62.76 35.45 -1.37
C ALA A 25 -62.10 34.44 -0.39
N LYS A 26 -62.89 33.69 0.39
CA LYS A 26 -62.40 32.79 1.44
C LYS A 26 -62.17 31.34 0.99
N ARG A 27 -62.63 30.93 -0.21
CA ARG A 27 -62.47 29.56 -0.73
C ARG A 27 -61.29 29.38 -1.69
N ASN A 28 -60.88 30.43 -2.42
CA ASN A 28 -59.77 30.34 -3.39
C ASN A 28 -58.38 30.66 -2.81
N SER A 29 -58.31 31.16 -1.58
CA SER A 29 -57.05 31.47 -0.86
C SER A 29 -56.52 30.31 -0.02
N ALA A 30 -57.32 29.27 0.21
CA ALA A 30 -56.92 28.09 0.98
C ALA A 30 -56.05 27.11 0.15
N GLY A 31 -56.37 26.89 -1.13
CA GLY A 31 -55.65 25.93 -1.99
C GLY A 31 -54.26 26.39 -2.47
N THR A 32 -54.04 27.70 -2.58
CA THR A 32 -52.73 28.28 -2.99
C THR A 32 -51.75 28.36 -1.81
N ALA A 33 -52.26 28.55 -0.59
CA ALA A 33 -51.47 28.47 0.63
C ALA A 33 -50.98 27.04 0.90
N ASP A 34 -51.80 26.02 0.63
CA ASP A 34 -51.38 24.60 0.74
C ASP A 34 -50.32 24.22 -0.30
N ALA A 35 -50.46 24.65 -1.55
CA ALA A 35 -49.49 24.38 -2.62
C ALA A 35 -48.13 25.06 -2.38
N ALA A 36 -48.13 26.32 -1.91
CA ALA A 36 -46.91 27.02 -1.52
C ALA A 36 -46.23 26.38 -0.31
N THR A 37 -47.01 25.89 0.66
CA THR A 37 -46.51 25.17 1.85
C THR A 37 -45.93 23.81 1.45
N ALA A 38 -46.57 23.08 0.54
CA ALA A 38 -46.08 21.81 0.00
C ALA A 38 -44.79 21.97 -0.82
N GLN A 39 -44.67 23.06 -1.59
CA GLN A 39 -43.45 23.38 -2.33
C GLN A 39 -42.30 23.80 -1.39
N ALA A 40 -42.61 24.54 -0.32
CA ALA A 40 -41.64 24.88 0.72
C ALA A 40 -41.16 23.63 1.50
N SER A 41 -42.06 22.70 1.83
CA SER A 41 -41.67 21.44 2.47
C SER A 41 -40.85 20.54 1.56
N ALA A 42 -41.18 20.48 0.26
CA ALA A 42 -40.40 19.73 -0.73
C ALA A 42 -38.97 20.30 -0.87
N ARG A 43 -38.82 21.64 -0.88
CA ARG A 43 -37.51 22.29 -0.86
C ARG A 43 -36.75 22.03 0.44
N ALA A 44 -37.42 22.02 1.58
CA ALA A 44 -36.80 21.72 2.87
C ALA A 44 -36.30 20.26 2.93
N GLN A 45 -37.08 19.31 2.42
CA GLN A 45 -36.69 17.91 2.31
C GLN A 45 -35.51 17.71 1.35
N LEU A 46 -35.50 18.42 0.21
CA LEU A 46 -34.38 18.42 -0.73
C LEU A 46 -33.11 19.00 -0.08
N ASN A 47 -33.24 20.10 0.66
CA ASN A 47 -32.10 20.70 1.36
C ASN A 47 -31.57 19.75 2.45
N GLN A 48 -32.44 19.03 3.16
CA GLN A 48 -32.03 18.00 4.12
C GLN A 48 -31.34 16.82 3.44
N SER A 49 -31.83 16.33 2.30
CA SER A 49 -31.19 15.22 1.60
C SER A 49 -29.83 15.61 1.01
N ILE A 50 -29.68 16.84 0.51
CA ILE A 50 -28.39 17.37 0.05
C ILE A 50 -27.39 17.48 1.22
N MET A 51 -27.83 17.97 2.37
CA MET A 51 -26.99 18.05 3.57
C MET A 51 -26.57 16.67 4.07
N GLN A 52 -27.51 15.71 4.09
CA GLN A 52 -27.26 14.32 4.49
C GLN A 52 -26.27 13.64 3.53
N ALA A 53 -26.46 13.78 2.23
CA ALA A 53 -25.58 13.22 1.21
C ALA A 53 -24.18 13.86 1.25
N SER A 54 -24.10 15.18 1.46
CA SER A 54 -22.81 15.89 1.60
C SER A 54 -22.04 15.44 2.84
N LEU A 55 -22.76 15.15 3.93
CA LEU A 55 -22.18 14.59 5.15
C LEU A 55 -21.69 13.15 4.94
N GLU A 56 -22.48 12.31 4.26
CA GLU A 56 -22.14 10.92 3.95
C GLU A 56 -20.90 10.82 3.05
N VAL A 57 -20.82 11.64 2.00
CA VAL A 57 -19.62 11.75 1.15
C VAL A 57 -18.42 12.20 1.99
N SER A 58 -18.57 13.23 2.82
CA SER A 58 -17.46 13.76 3.64
C SER A 58 -16.95 12.76 4.68
N ILE A 59 -17.82 11.88 5.20
CA ILE A 59 -17.46 10.81 6.14
C ILE A 59 -16.80 9.64 5.41
N SER A 60 -17.34 9.24 4.24
CA SER A 60 -16.77 8.18 3.39
C SER A 60 -15.36 8.53 2.88
N VAL A 61 -15.14 9.82 2.59
CA VAL A 61 -13.87 10.35 2.07
C VAL A 61 -12.86 10.63 3.19
N GLN A 62 -13.21 10.59 4.47
CA GLN A 62 -12.20 10.81 5.53
C GLN A 62 -11.23 9.62 5.76
N ASN A 63 -11.61 8.40 5.36
CA ASN A 63 -10.81 7.19 5.62
C ASN A 63 -10.23 6.50 4.38
N SER A 64 -10.47 7.04 3.17
CA SER A 64 -10.21 6.33 1.91
C SER A 64 -9.28 7.00 0.88
N PRO A 65 -9.02 8.32 0.86
CA PRO A 65 -8.17 8.93 -0.16
C PRO A 65 -6.76 8.37 -0.16
N LEU A 66 -6.13 8.25 1.01
CA LEU A 66 -4.76 7.77 1.08
C LEU A 66 -4.65 6.28 0.68
N SER A 67 -5.63 5.45 1.03
CA SER A 67 -5.65 4.02 0.66
C SER A 67 -5.95 3.80 -0.83
N LEU A 68 -6.80 4.63 -1.44
CA LEU A 68 -7.03 4.65 -2.88
C LEU A 68 -5.76 5.07 -3.64
N LEU A 69 -5.06 6.07 -3.13
CA LEU A 69 -3.79 6.55 -3.68
C LEU A 69 -2.72 5.46 -3.59
N PHE A 70 -2.58 4.78 -2.43
CA PHE A 70 -1.66 3.65 -2.28
C PHE A 70 -2.03 2.47 -3.17
N ARG A 71 -3.32 2.13 -3.31
CA ARG A 71 -3.77 1.09 -4.23
C ARG A 71 -3.39 1.43 -5.67
N SER A 72 -3.71 2.64 -6.12
CA SER A 72 -3.35 3.10 -7.46
C SER A 72 -1.84 3.09 -7.70
N ALA A 73 -1.04 3.44 -6.69
CA ALA A 73 0.41 3.35 -6.78
C ALA A 73 0.90 1.90 -6.90
N ILE A 74 0.35 0.97 -6.10
CA ILE A 74 0.68 -0.47 -6.18
C ILE A 74 0.28 -1.05 -7.54
N ASP A 75 -0.91 -0.73 -8.03
CA ASP A 75 -1.39 -1.21 -9.34
C ASP A 75 -0.47 -0.74 -10.47
N SER A 76 -0.08 0.54 -10.45
CA SER A 76 0.86 1.10 -11.42
C SER A 76 2.26 0.49 -11.33
N LEU A 77 2.74 0.20 -10.11
CA LEU A 77 4.01 -0.50 -9.91
C LEU A 77 3.96 -1.93 -10.44
N ASN A 78 2.86 -2.66 -10.19
CA ASN A 78 2.67 -4.00 -10.73
C ASN A 78 2.62 -4.00 -12.26
N GLU A 79 1.94 -3.04 -12.88
CA GLU A 79 1.92 -2.91 -14.35
C GLU A 79 3.32 -2.65 -14.90
N ALA A 80 4.10 -1.78 -14.25
CA ALA A 80 5.49 -1.49 -14.65
C ALA A 80 6.43 -2.70 -14.47
N LEU A 81 6.22 -3.51 -13.44
CA LEU A 81 7.07 -4.66 -13.10
C LEU A 81 6.65 -5.96 -13.81
N ALA A 82 5.42 -6.04 -14.33
CA ALA A 82 4.86 -7.25 -14.93
C ALA A 82 5.70 -7.88 -16.05
N PRO A 83 6.38 -7.13 -16.95
CA PRO A 83 7.20 -7.71 -18.01
C PRO A 83 8.37 -8.56 -17.50
N GLU A 84 8.91 -8.23 -16.33
CA GLU A 84 10.08 -8.92 -15.77
C GLU A 84 9.71 -9.88 -14.63
N LEU A 85 8.76 -9.49 -13.78
CA LEU A 85 8.44 -10.19 -12.53
C LEU A 85 7.07 -10.90 -12.56
N GLY A 86 6.31 -10.75 -13.64
CA GLY A 86 4.96 -11.30 -13.78
C GLY A 86 3.88 -10.49 -13.06
N ALA A 87 2.63 -10.93 -13.20
CA ALA A 87 1.49 -10.30 -12.55
C ALA A 87 1.65 -10.32 -11.01
N ASP A 88 1.12 -9.28 -10.36
CA ASP A 88 1.12 -9.15 -8.89
C ASP A 88 2.51 -9.22 -8.26
N ALA A 89 3.54 -8.69 -8.95
CA ALA A 89 4.94 -8.71 -8.52
C ALA A 89 5.15 -8.23 -7.07
N ILE A 90 4.49 -7.15 -6.66
CA ILE A 90 4.61 -6.58 -5.32
C ILE A 90 4.02 -7.52 -4.26
N GLN A 91 2.86 -8.11 -4.52
CA GLN A 91 2.18 -9.05 -3.62
C GLN A 91 2.98 -10.33 -3.48
N ASN A 92 3.48 -10.85 -4.61
CA ASN A 92 4.35 -12.02 -4.64
C ASN A 92 5.62 -11.77 -3.82
N ALA A 93 6.28 -10.62 -3.99
CA ALA A 93 7.44 -10.25 -3.20
C ALA A 93 7.14 -10.13 -1.70
N ALA A 94 6.01 -9.53 -1.34
CA ALA A 94 5.57 -9.37 0.05
C ALA A 94 5.26 -10.72 0.74
N SER A 95 4.85 -11.74 -0.02
CA SER A 95 4.56 -13.08 0.51
C SER A 95 5.81 -13.94 0.76
N GLN A 96 6.99 -13.51 0.28
CA GLN A 96 8.22 -14.28 0.45
C GLN A 96 8.77 -14.17 1.87
N ASP A 97 9.29 -15.28 2.39
CA ASP A 97 10.11 -15.27 3.59
C ASP A 97 11.46 -14.60 3.31
N ASN A 98 11.54 -13.32 3.64
CA ASN A 98 12.74 -12.51 3.53
C ASN A 98 13.46 -12.34 4.89
N THR A 99 13.22 -13.25 5.83
CA THR A 99 14.04 -13.30 7.04
C THR A 99 15.52 -13.51 6.69
N PRO A 100 16.47 -13.09 7.56
CA PRO A 100 17.89 -13.32 7.32
C PRO A 100 18.23 -14.80 7.07
N ALA A 101 17.58 -15.70 7.80
CA ALA A 101 17.80 -17.14 7.67
C ALA A 101 17.30 -17.71 6.34
N ALA A 102 16.08 -17.37 5.92
CA ALA A 102 15.55 -17.84 4.65
C ALA A 102 16.34 -17.29 3.46
N THR A 103 16.76 -16.03 3.53
CA THR A 103 17.58 -15.40 2.49
C THR A 103 18.97 -16.02 2.44
N ALA A 104 19.64 -16.20 3.58
CA ALA A 104 20.94 -16.87 3.64
C ALA A 104 20.84 -18.32 3.11
N GLY A 105 19.80 -19.06 3.49
CA GLY A 105 19.56 -20.41 3.00
C GLY A 105 19.42 -20.48 1.47
N ARG A 106 18.69 -19.54 0.86
CA ARG A 106 18.58 -19.42 -0.61
C ARG A 106 19.95 -19.16 -1.26
N ILE A 107 20.75 -18.24 -0.72
CA ILE A 107 22.09 -17.92 -1.24
C ILE A 107 23.01 -19.14 -1.16
N VAL A 108 23.11 -19.77 0.01
CA VAL A 108 23.96 -20.94 0.23
C VAL A 108 23.52 -22.07 -0.69
N SER A 109 22.23 -22.42 -0.70
CA SER A 109 21.71 -23.50 -1.55
C SER A 109 21.96 -23.28 -3.03
N LEU A 110 21.74 -22.06 -3.53
CA LEU A 110 21.97 -21.74 -4.93
C LEU A 110 23.46 -21.87 -5.29
N SER A 111 24.33 -21.22 -4.51
CA SER A 111 25.76 -21.15 -4.82
C SER A 111 26.45 -22.50 -4.65
N THR A 112 26.18 -23.25 -3.58
CA THR A 112 26.80 -24.57 -3.37
C THR A 112 26.23 -25.65 -4.28
N GLY A 113 25.01 -25.45 -4.83
CA GLY A 113 24.39 -26.37 -5.78
C GLY A 113 25.21 -26.62 -7.05
N PHE A 114 26.12 -25.70 -7.39
CA PHE A 114 27.02 -25.83 -8.55
C PHE A 114 28.21 -26.75 -8.31
N PHE A 115 28.49 -27.18 -7.08
CA PHE A 115 29.73 -27.88 -6.76
C PHE A 115 29.92 -29.17 -7.56
N ALA A 116 28.86 -29.98 -7.72
CA ALA A 116 28.95 -31.23 -8.47
C ALA A 116 29.34 -30.99 -9.94
N ALA A 117 28.79 -29.96 -10.57
CA ALA A 117 29.15 -29.57 -11.93
C ALA A 117 30.57 -28.97 -11.99
N PHE A 118 30.97 -28.20 -10.98
CA PHE A 118 32.34 -27.69 -10.87
C PHE A 118 33.33 -28.86 -10.81
N LYS A 119 33.13 -29.85 -9.93
CA LYS A 119 33.99 -31.05 -9.85
C LYS A 119 34.14 -31.77 -11.19
N GLN A 120 33.05 -31.95 -11.95
CA GLN A 120 33.08 -32.62 -13.25
C GLN A 120 33.94 -31.89 -14.30
N ASN A 121 34.07 -30.56 -14.18
CA ASN A 121 34.87 -29.74 -15.09
C ASN A 121 36.34 -29.59 -14.68
N HIS A 122 36.76 -30.21 -13.57
CA HIS A 122 38.13 -30.18 -13.06
C HIS A 122 38.73 -31.59 -13.00
N PRO A 123 38.77 -32.35 -14.13
CA PRO A 123 39.31 -33.70 -14.12
C PRO A 123 40.82 -33.69 -13.86
N GLY A 124 41.27 -34.55 -12.95
CA GLY A 124 42.68 -34.74 -12.64
C GLY A 124 43.24 -33.84 -11.52
N GLU A 125 42.44 -32.90 -11.00
CA GLU A 125 42.72 -32.21 -9.73
C GLU A 125 42.30 -33.09 -8.55
N ASP A 126 42.98 -32.95 -7.41
CA ASP A 126 42.57 -33.64 -6.18
C ASP A 126 41.33 -32.98 -5.56
N ASP A 127 40.50 -33.79 -4.89
CA ASP A 127 39.20 -33.35 -4.36
C ASP A 127 39.31 -32.17 -3.37
N ALA A 128 40.40 -32.07 -2.60
CA ALA A 128 40.58 -31.00 -1.64
C ALA A 128 40.92 -29.68 -2.35
N SER A 129 41.78 -29.71 -3.38
CA SER A 129 42.06 -28.55 -4.22
C SER A 129 40.82 -28.08 -4.97
N VAL A 130 40.02 -28.99 -5.53
CA VAL A 130 38.78 -28.65 -6.23
C VAL A 130 37.78 -27.99 -5.29
N LEU A 131 37.59 -28.54 -4.08
CA LEU A 131 36.74 -27.94 -3.06
C LEU A 131 37.22 -26.54 -2.68
N LYS A 132 38.51 -26.38 -2.39
CA LYS A 132 39.09 -25.08 -2.03
C LYS A 132 38.88 -24.05 -3.14
N ASN A 133 39.21 -24.39 -4.38
CA ASN A 133 39.07 -23.48 -5.54
C ASN A 133 37.61 -23.08 -5.78
N PHE A 134 36.68 -24.03 -5.63
CA PHE A 134 35.25 -23.75 -5.69
C PHE A 134 34.81 -22.78 -4.59
N MET A 135 35.19 -23.05 -3.34
CA MET A 135 34.82 -22.24 -2.19
C MET A 135 35.39 -20.82 -2.28
N ASP A 136 36.66 -20.67 -2.71
CA ASP A 136 37.29 -19.37 -2.96
C ASP A 136 36.49 -18.57 -4.01
N THR A 137 36.04 -19.23 -5.07
CA THR A 137 35.27 -18.60 -6.15
C THR A 137 33.91 -18.09 -5.65
N ILE A 138 33.12 -18.94 -4.99
CA ILE A 138 31.78 -18.55 -4.55
C ILE A 138 31.82 -17.54 -3.40
N ARG A 139 32.79 -17.64 -2.48
CA ARG A 139 32.98 -16.65 -1.41
C ARG A 139 33.39 -15.30 -1.99
N GLY A 140 34.33 -15.27 -2.94
CA GLY A 140 34.73 -14.05 -3.62
C GLY A 140 33.56 -13.37 -4.34
N GLY A 141 32.73 -14.15 -5.04
CA GLY A 141 31.50 -13.67 -5.68
C GLY A 141 30.49 -13.10 -4.68
N PHE A 142 30.28 -13.82 -3.56
CA PHE A 142 29.39 -13.39 -2.49
C PHE A 142 29.84 -12.07 -1.84
N GLU A 143 31.11 -11.95 -1.44
CA GLU A 143 31.67 -10.74 -0.83
C GLU A 143 31.52 -9.52 -1.73
N LYS A 144 31.82 -9.69 -3.03
CA LYS A 144 31.66 -8.63 -4.02
C LYS A 144 30.19 -8.20 -4.13
N GLY A 145 29.28 -9.15 -4.31
CA GLY A 145 27.85 -8.86 -4.43
C GLY A 145 27.26 -8.24 -3.17
N PHE A 146 27.68 -8.71 -1.99
CA PHE A 146 27.28 -8.13 -0.71
C PHE A 146 27.71 -6.67 -0.62
N LYS A 147 28.99 -6.37 -0.91
CA LYS A 147 29.50 -5.01 -0.90
C LYS A 147 28.73 -4.11 -1.87
N GLU A 148 28.59 -4.52 -3.12
CA GLU A 148 27.86 -3.76 -4.15
C GLU A 148 26.42 -3.48 -3.73
N ALA A 149 25.71 -4.47 -3.20
CA ALA A 149 24.35 -4.30 -2.70
C ALA A 149 24.29 -3.32 -1.52
N THR A 150 25.21 -3.41 -0.55
CA THR A 150 25.27 -2.47 0.58
C THR A 150 25.61 -1.04 0.14
N ASP A 151 26.47 -0.87 -0.87
CA ASP A 151 26.82 0.43 -1.44
C ASP A 151 25.59 1.07 -2.12
N ILE A 152 24.82 0.27 -2.88
CA ILE A 152 23.56 0.73 -3.51
C ILE A 152 22.57 1.19 -2.43
N LEU A 153 22.31 0.36 -1.42
CA LEU A 153 21.36 0.69 -0.34
C LEU A 153 21.81 1.92 0.47
N THR A 154 23.12 2.10 0.63
CA THR A 154 23.70 3.29 1.26
C THR A 154 23.50 4.52 0.38
N GLY A 155 23.74 4.41 -0.93
CA GLY A 155 23.49 5.49 -1.90
C GLY A 155 22.02 5.90 -1.97
N LEU A 156 21.09 4.94 -1.80
CA LEU A 156 19.66 5.18 -1.67
C LEU A 156 19.25 5.71 -0.28
N GLN A 157 20.20 5.85 0.65
CA GLN A 157 19.99 6.31 2.03
C GLN A 157 19.02 5.42 2.86
N VAL A 158 18.81 4.17 2.45
CA VAL A 158 17.95 3.20 3.14
C VAL A 158 18.72 2.20 4.00
N PHE A 159 20.06 2.16 3.89
CA PHE A 159 20.90 1.26 4.67
C PHE A 159 21.09 1.73 6.11
N ASN A 160 20.04 1.59 6.93
CA ASN A 160 20.05 1.96 8.33
C ASN A 160 19.11 1.06 9.16
N GLY A 161 19.20 1.15 10.49
CA GLY A 161 18.33 0.45 11.44
C GLY A 161 18.22 -1.06 11.17
N ASP A 162 16.99 -1.53 11.10
CA ASP A 162 16.67 -2.96 10.91
C ASP A 162 17.17 -3.51 9.57
N ILE A 163 17.22 -2.69 8.52
CA ILE A 163 17.72 -3.11 7.20
C ILE A 163 19.21 -3.48 7.32
N ALA A 164 20.02 -2.59 7.87
CA ALA A 164 21.45 -2.83 8.07
C ALA A 164 21.70 -4.03 9.00
N SER A 165 20.95 -4.12 10.11
CA SER A 165 21.04 -5.22 11.07
C SER A 165 20.70 -6.58 10.43
N ASN A 166 19.60 -6.65 9.69
CA ASN A 166 19.15 -7.89 9.05
C ASN A 166 20.09 -8.31 7.92
N ILE A 167 20.62 -7.37 7.13
CA ILE A 167 21.63 -7.66 6.10
C ILE A 167 22.92 -8.20 6.73
N GLY A 168 23.38 -7.61 7.83
CA GLY A 168 24.54 -8.13 8.58
C GLY A 168 24.31 -9.55 9.13
N LYS A 169 23.11 -9.86 9.61
CA LYS A 169 22.74 -11.22 10.03
C LYS A 169 22.73 -12.20 8.86
N THR A 170 22.17 -11.80 7.71
CA THR A 170 22.18 -12.62 6.48
C THR A 170 23.61 -12.93 6.08
N TYR A 171 24.50 -11.93 6.11
CA TYR A 171 25.92 -12.12 5.81
C TYR A 171 26.56 -13.17 6.72
N ALA A 172 26.42 -13.03 8.04
CA ALA A 172 26.98 -13.98 8.99
C ALA A 172 26.46 -15.41 8.77
N LEU A 173 25.16 -15.56 8.48
CA LEU A 173 24.54 -16.87 8.22
C LEU A 173 25.02 -17.48 6.90
N VAL A 174 25.27 -16.69 5.86
CA VAL A 174 25.86 -17.20 4.60
C VAL A 174 27.28 -17.70 4.84
N GLN A 175 28.12 -16.92 5.55
CA GLN A 175 29.49 -17.31 5.86
C GLN A 175 29.51 -18.61 6.69
N GLN A 176 28.61 -18.74 7.66
CA GLN A 176 28.43 -19.98 8.42
C GLN A 176 28.01 -21.14 7.51
N GLY A 177 27.00 -20.96 6.65
CA GLY A 177 26.54 -21.99 5.73
C GLY A 177 27.63 -22.46 4.76
N TYR A 178 28.52 -21.56 4.32
CA TYR A 178 29.70 -21.91 3.54
C TYR A 178 30.73 -22.71 4.34
N ALA A 179 30.99 -22.34 5.60
CA ALA A 179 31.87 -23.12 6.47
C ALA A 179 31.30 -24.53 6.72
N ASP A 180 29.99 -24.64 6.97
CA ASP A 180 29.30 -25.91 7.18
C ASP A 180 29.34 -26.80 5.94
N PHE A 181 29.12 -26.22 4.76
CA PHE A 181 29.22 -26.94 3.48
C PHE A 181 30.64 -27.48 3.25
N GLU A 182 31.66 -26.65 3.43
CA GLU A 182 33.06 -27.04 3.24
C GLU A 182 33.47 -28.14 4.22
N ALA A 183 33.06 -28.05 5.50
CA ALA A 183 33.29 -29.10 6.48
C ALA A 183 32.58 -30.41 6.10
N ALA A 184 31.34 -30.35 5.60
CA ALA A 184 30.59 -31.52 5.17
C ALA A 184 31.24 -32.22 3.95
N GLN A 185 31.74 -31.44 2.98
CA GLN A 185 32.44 -31.99 1.81
C GLN A 185 33.82 -32.55 2.18
N GLY A 186 34.53 -31.92 3.12
CA GLY A 186 35.81 -32.40 3.64
C GLY A 186 35.71 -33.66 4.52
N ALA A 187 34.54 -33.92 5.11
CA ALA A 187 34.28 -35.09 5.96
C ALA A 187 33.69 -36.31 5.22
N ALA A 188 33.24 -36.16 3.97
CA ALA A 188 32.70 -37.26 3.16
C ALA A 188 33.84 -38.23 2.73
N PRO A 189 33.61 -39.57 2.72
CA PRO A 189 34.60 -40.49 3.28
C PRO A 189 35.55 -41.13 2.26
N GLY A 190 36.82 -41.12 2.60
CA GLY A 190 37.76 -42.20 2.32
C GLY A 190 38.19 -42.87 3.63
N THR A 191 37.31 -43.65 4.28
CA THR A 191 37.66 -44.76 5.21
C THR A 191 36.37 -45.48 5.63
N PRO A 192 36.14 -46.76 5.25
CA PRO A 192 35.24 -47.59 6.01
C PRO A 192 35.90 -47.87 7.35
N ALA A 193 35.32 -47.31 8.43
CA ALA A 193 35.63 -47.73 9.79
C ALA A 193 35.18 -49.20 9.94
N SER A 194 36.07 -50.14 9.60
CA SER A 194 35.94 -51.52 10.05
C SER A 194 36.10 -51.51 11.57
N ALA A 195 34.96 -51.40 12.24
CA ALA A 195 34.80 -51.90 13.59
C ALA A 195 35.07 -53.41 13.56
N THR A 196 36.32 -53.80 13.79
CA THR A 196 36.64 -55.14 14.29
C THR A 196 37.02 -55.00 15.75
N ALA A 197 35.98 -54.80 16.57
CA ALA A 197 36.05 -55.12 17.99
C ALA A 197 36.06 -56.64 18.15
N ARG A 198 37.19 -57.18 18.59
CA ARG A 198 37.34 -58.14 19.68
C ARG A 198 36.45 -59.41 19.64
N ALA A 199 37.06 -60.55 19.29
CA ALA A 199 36.77 -61.85 19.91
C ALA A 199 37.91 -62.86 19.63
N ALA A 200 38.80 -63.03 20.61
CA ALA A 200 39.42 -64.28 21.07
C ALA A 200 40.59 -63.95 21.99
#